data_AF-A0A2C6L9K5-F1
#
_entry.id   AF-A0A2C6L9K5-F1
#
_cell.length_a   1.000
_cell.length_b   1.000
_cell.length_c   1.000
_cell.angle_alpha   90.00
_cell.angle_beta   90.00
_cell.angle_gamma   90.00
#
_symmetry.space_group_name_H-M   'P 1'
#
loop_
_entity.id
_entity.type
_entity.pdbx_description
1 polymer ?
#
loop_
_entity_poly.entity_id
_entity_poly.type
_entity_poly.pdbx_seq_one_letter_code
_entity_poly.pdbx_strand_id
1 'polypeptide(L)'
;MHTSPEGTAGSASRPSHSALRTPKPGSLGEHKHLQWDEEIIAEHDLERGTRMKIDEPPTPFHRRDSKDHGVSPAALQQCLEELQMNEQGQALSEAEVREKKRQEFEQRRRQHYNEFDEVKRMRETRQEDDED
;
A
#
# COMPACT_ATOMS: atom_id res chain seq x y z
N MET A 1 19.37 -0.79 -69.52
CA MET A 1 18.00 -0.32 -69.26
C MET A 1 17.68 -0.73 -67.84
N HIS A 2 17.70 0.23 -66.91
CA HIS A 2 17.47 -0.02 -65.48
C HIS A 2 16.02 0.34 -65.16
N THR A 3 15.24 -0.63 -64.71
CA THR A 3 13.89 -0.41 -64.17
C THR A 3 14.00 -0.41 -62.65
N SER A 4 13.80 0.75 -62.02
CA SER A 4 13.62 0.86 -60.57
C SER A 4 12.24 0.30 -60.18
N PRO A 5 12.11 -0.52 -59.13
CA PRO A 5 10.83 -0.76 -58.51
C PRO A 5 10.48 0.41 -57.56
N GLU A 6 9.37 1.07 -57.84
CA GLU A 6 8.77 2.13 -57.04
C GLU A 6 8.26 1.53 -55.71
N GLY A 7 8.85 1.97 -54.59
CA GLY A 7 8.41 1.60 -53.25
C GLY A 7 7.19 2.42 -52.85
N THR A 8 6.00 1.78 -52.85
CA THR A 8 4.80 2.32 -52.19
C THR A 8 5.00 2.32 -50.67
N ALA A 9 5.48 3.43 -50.13
CA ALA A 9 5.44 3.73 -48.71
C ALA A 9 4.01 4.17 -48.32
N GLY A 10 3.14 3.19 -48.04
CA GLY A 10 1.88 3.41 -47.36
C GLY A 10 2.15 3.84 -45.92
N SER A 11 2.08 5.15 -45.67
CA SER A 11 2.20 5.78 -44.36
C SER A 11 1.08 5.32 -43.42
N ALA A 12 1.33 4.28 -42.62
CA ALA A 12 0.47 3.90 -41.50
C ALA A 12 0.56 4.97 -40.39
N SER A 13 -0.40 5.90 -40.37
CA SER A 13 -0.58 6.85 -39.28
C SER A 13 -0.83 6.10 -37.97
N ARG A 14 0.12 6.16 -37.03
CA ARG A 14 -0.05 5.58 -35.69
C ARG A 14 -1.20 6.32 -34.97
N PRO A 15 -2.10 5.61 -34.26
CA PRO A 15 -3.16 6.27 -33.50
C PRO A 15 -2.55 7.14 -32.39
N SER A 16 -2.93 8.42 -32.35
CA SER A 16 -2.56 9.33 -31.28
C SER A 16 -3.37 8.97 -30.02
N HIS A 17 -2.76 8.24 -29.10
CA HIS A 17 -3.35 7.95 -27.79
C HIS A 17 -3.25 9.19 -26.87
N SER A 18 -4.01 10.25 -27.16
CA SER A 18 -4.19 11.35 -26.20
C SER A 18 -5.26 10.95 -25.17
N ALA A 19 -4.87 10.90 -23.90
CA ALA A 19 -5.80 10.71 -22.79
C ALA A 19 -6.66 11.96 -22.52
N LEU A 20 -6.24 13.13 -23.03
CA LEU A 20 -6.99 14.38 -22.93
C LEU A 20 -8.06 14.40 -24.02
N ARG A 21 -9.22 13.81 -23.74
CA ARG A 21 -10.41 13.87 -24.58
C ARG A 21 -11.39 14.88 -24.01
N THR A 22 -11.65 15.96 -24.75
CA THR A 22 -12.80 16.82 -24.47
C THR A 22 -14.04 16.20 -25.13
N PRO A 23 -15.14 15.96 -24.39
CA PRO A 23 -16.33 15.38 -24.97
C PRO A 23 -16.95 16.36 -25.98
N LYS A 24 -17.35 15.85 -27.15
CA LYS A 24 -18.08 16.65 -28.14
C LYS A 24 -19.47 17.00 -27.57
N PRO A 25 -19.92 18.26 -27.63
CA PRO A 25 -21.26 18.62 -27.16
C PRO A 25 -22.32 17.80 -27.93
N GLY A 26 -23.16 17.08 -27.19
CA GLY A 26 -24.18 16.18 -27.74
C GLY A 26 -23.80 14.68 -27.79
N SER A 27 -22.55 14.33 -27.48
CA SER A 27 -22.18 12.93 -27.23
C SER A 27 -22.64 12.54 -25.82
N LEU A 28 -23.79 11.87 -25.71
CA LEU A 28 -24.10 11.03 -24.54
C LEU A 28 -23.06 9.91 -24.52
N GLY A 29 -21.88 10.21 -23.98
CA GLY A 29 -20.83 9.22 -23.84
C GLY A 29 -21.39 8.05 -23.05
N GLU A 30 -21.18 6.83 -23.55
CA GLU A 30 -21.49 5.63 -22.79
C GLU A 30 -20.86 5.79 -21.39
N HIS A 31 -21.72 5.82 -20.37
CA HIS A 31 -21.28 5.92 -18.99
C HIS A 31 -20.62 4.59 -18.62
N LYS A 32 -19.31 4.50 -18.86
CA LYS A 32 -18.53 3.35 -18.40
C LYS A 32 -18.55 3.36 -16.87
N HIS A 33 -18.90 2.23 -16.29
CA HIS A 33 -18.86 2.03 -14.85
C HIS A 33 -17.47 1.52 -14.45
N LEU A 34 -17.00 1.96 -13.28
CA LEU A 34 -15.74 1.50 -12.72
C LEU A 34 -15.91 0.04 -12.29
N GLN A 35 -14.99 -0.83 -12.74
CA GLN A 35 -14.89 -2.23 -12.32
C GLN A 35 -13.49 -2.47 -11.78
N TRP A 36 -13.42 -3.21 -10.68
CA TRP A 36 -12.16 -3.66 -10.11
C TRP A 36 -11.77 -4.99 -10.73
N ASP A 37 -10.47 -5.18 -10.93
CA ASP A 37 -9.91 -6.45 -11.39
C ASP A 37 -9.63 -7.33 -10.16
N GLU A 38 -10.63 -8.15 -9.79
CA GLU A 38 -10.57 -9.02 -8.62
C GLU A 38 -9.49 -10.10 -8.75
N GLU A 39 -9.15 -10.52 -9.98
CA GLU A 39 -8.12 -11.53 -10.23
C GLU A 39 -6.74 -10.97 -9.86
N ILE A 40 -6.42 -9.75 -10.32
CA ILE A 40 -5.15 -9.07 -9.98
C ILE A 40 -5.05 -8.77 -8.48
N ILE A 41 -6.16 -8.39 -7.84
CA ILE A 41 -6.19 -8.13 -6.40
C ILE A 41 -5.89 -9.42 -5.62
N ALA A 42 -6.53 -10.53 -6.01
CA ALA A 42 -6.30 -11.84 -5.40
C ALA A 42 -4.86 -12.36 -5.62
N GLU A 43 -4.30 -12.16 -6.81
CA GLU A 43 -2.91 -12.50 -7.13
C GLU A 43 -1.94 -11.75 -6.22
N HIS A 44 -2.13 -10.44 -6.04
CA HIS A 44 -1.27 -9.66 -5.15
C HIS A 44 -1.40 -10.04 -3.67
N ASP A 45 -2.58 -10.43 -3.21
CA ASP A 45 -2.76 -10.91 -1.84
C ASP A 45 -2.09 -12.27 -1.60
N LEU A 46 -2.01 -13.13 -2.63
CA LEU A 46 -1.26 -14.39 -2.59
C LEU A 46 0.26 -14.15 -2.66
N GLU A 47 0.71 -13.25 -3.53
CA GLU A 47 2.14 -12.93 -3.75
C GLU A 47 2.77 -12.14 -2.59
N ARG A 48 1.98 -11.42 -1.78
CA ARG A 48 2.47 -10.76 -0.56
C ARG A 48 2.99 -11.77 0.49
N GLY A 49 2.60 -13.05 0.37
CA GLY A 49 3.18 -14.19 1.06
C GLY A 49 2.91 -14.28 2.56
N THR A 50 3.17 -15.45 3.15
CA THR A 50 3.31 -15.59 4.61
C THR A 50 4.61 -14.90 5.02
N ARG A 51 4.54 -13.93 5.94
CA ARG A 51 5.74 -13.30 6.51
C ARG A 51 6.56 -14.35 7.25
N MET A 52 7.53 -14.96 6.57
CA MET A 52 8.41 -15.99 7.12
C MET A 52 9.30 -15.41 8.22
N LYS A 53 9.53 -16.17 9.30
CA LYS A 53 10.68 -15.94 10.18
C LYS A 53 11.91 -16.52 9.48
N ILE A 54 12.93 -15.69 9.30
CA ILE A 54 14.20 -16.13 8.73
C ILE A 54 15.01 -16.68 9.91
N ASP A 55 15.11 -18.00 9.99
CA ASP A 55 16.05 -18.63 10.91
C ASP A 55 17.44 -18.62 10.25
N GLU A 56 18.40 -17.98 10.89
CA GLU A 56 19.77 -17.88 10.39
C GLU A 56 20.39 -19.27 10.25
N PRO A 57 21.22 -19.51 9.21
CA PRO A 57 21.83 -20.80 9.03
C PRO A 57 22.76 -21.10 10.21
N PRO A 58 22.79 -22.37 10.68
CA PRO A 58 23.68 -22.77 11.74
C PRO A 58 25.13 -22.50 11.34
N THR A 59 25.78 -21.62 12.08
CA THR A 59 27.19 -21.29 11.85
C THR A 59 28.07 -22.53 12.02
N PRO A 60 29.26 -22.60 11.40
CA PRO A 60 30.17 -23.75 11.46
C PRO A 60 30.58 -24.23 12.87
N PHE A 61 30.23 -23.48 13.92
CA PHE A 61 30.43 -23.83 15.33
C PHE A 61 29.21 -24.52 15.96
N HIS A 62 28.17 -24.87 15.21
CA HIS A 62 27.04 -25.67 15.71
C HIS A 62 27.52 -27.05 16.17
N ARG A 63 27.47 -27.30 17.48
CA ARG A 63 27.89 -28.58 18.07
C ARG A 63 26.86 -29.67 17.76
N ARG A 64 27.34 -30.87 17.40
CA ARG A 64 26.55 -32.02 16.88
C ARG A 64 25.53 -32.64 17.86
N ASP A 65 25.39 -32.09 19.05
CA ASP A 65 24.51 -32.54 20.14
C ASP A 65 23.31 -31.59 20.40
N SER A 66 23.10 -30.61 19.52
CA SER A 66 21.95 -29.70 19.61
C SER A 66 20.64 -30.43 19.29
N LYS A 67 20.00 -30.94 20.34
CA LYS A 67 18.57 -31.26 20.39
C LYS A 67 17.79 -30.11 19.77
N ASP A 68 16.77 -30.49 18.98
CA ASP A 68 15.54 -29.75 18.72
C ASP A 68 15.57 -28.28 19.17
N HIS A 69 15.54 -27.34 18.23
CA HIS A 69 15.44 -25.91 18.52
C HIS A 69 14.07 -25.62 19.13
N GLY A 70 13.88 -26.05 20.37
CA GLY A 70 12.76 -25.68 21.20
C GLY A 70 12.76 -24.17 21.36
N VAL A 71 11.56 -23.60 21.26
CA VAL A 71 11.35 -22.17 21.51
C VAL A 71 11.87 -21.87 22.91
N SER A 72 12.86 -20.97 23.01
CA SER A 72 13.47 -20.70 24.32
C SER A 72 12.40 -20.18 25.28
N PRO A 73 12.48 -20.50 26.58
CA PRO A 73 11.56 -19.96 27.57
C PRO A 73 11.47 -18.43 27.52
N ALA A 74 12.59 -17.76 27.19
CA ALA A 74 12.62 -16.31 27.00
C ALA A 74 11.88 -15.85 25.74
N ALA A 75 11.99 -16.58 24.62
CA ALA A 75 11.26 -16.26 23.39
C ALA A 75 9.74 -16.46 23.57
N LEU A 76 9.34 -17.48 24.33
CA LEU A 76 7.95 -17.67 24.75
C LEU A 76 7.49 -16.55 25.67
N GLN A 77 8.33 -16.13 26.62
CA GLN A 77 8.01 -15.03 27.53
C GLN A 77 7.86 -13.69 26.82
N GLN A 78 8.70 -13.41 25.83
CA GLN A 78 8.58 -12.21 25.00
C GLN A 78 7.29 -12.22 24.16
N CYS A 79 6.92 -13.38 23.58
CA CYS A 79 5.65 -13.51 22.88
C CYS A 79 4.45 -13.32 23.83
N LEU A 80 4.58 -13.76 25.08
CA LEU A 80 3.54 -13.61 26.10
C LEU A 80 3.41 -12.15 26.57
N GLU A 81 4.50 -11.40 26.66
CA GLU A 81 4.50 -9.97 27.00
C GLU A 81 3.92 -9.11 25.86
N GLU A 82 4.07 -9.52 24.60
CA GLU A 82 3.46 -8.85 23.45
C GLU A 82 1.95 -9.14 23.28
N LEU A 83 1.39 -10.12 24.00
CA LEU A 83 -0.05 -10.36 24.00
C LEU A 83 -0.75 -9.19 24.67
N GLN A 84 -1.54 -8.47 23.87
CA GLN A 84 -2.40 -7.42 24.38
C GLN A 84 -3.52 -8.07 25.18
N MET A 85 -3.61 -7.76 26.47
CA MET A 85 -4.68 -8.24 27.34
C MET A 85 -5.76 -7.17 27.50
N ASN A 86 -7.01 -7.62 27.69
CA ASN A 86 -8.11 -6.76 28.11
C ASN A 86 -8.01 -6.41 29.60
N GLU A 87 -8.87 -5.52 30.07
CA GLU A 87 -8.89 -5.07 31.48
C GLU A 87 -9.18 -6.20 32.48
N GLN A 88 -9.75 -7.32 32.03
CA GLN A 88 -9.97 -8.52 32.85
C GLN A 88 -8.77 -9.48 32.87
N GLY A 89 -7.65 -9.13 32.25
CA GLY A 89 -6.43 -9.95 32.21
C GLY A 89 -6.52 -11.14 31.25
N GLN A 90 -7.45 -11.13 30.30
CA GLN A 90 -7.56 -12.13 29.24
C GLN A 90 -6.88 -11.62 27.97
N ALA A 91 -6.24 -12.51 27.20
CA ALA A 91 -5.68 -12.13 25.91
C ALA A 91 -6.78 -11.64 24.97
N LEU A 92 -6.55 -10.51 24.30
CA LEU A 92 -7.44 -10.01 23.25
C LEU A 92 -7.47 -11.01 22.09
N SER A 93 -8.65 -11.20 21.53
CA SER A 93 -8.81 -11.96 20.30
C SER A 93 -8.06 -11.29 19.15
N GLU A 94 -7.72 -12.07 18.12
CA GLU A 94 -7.06 -11.54 16.93
C GLU A 94 -7.87 -10.42 16.25
N ALA A 95 -9.21 -10.52 16.29
CA ALA A 95 -10.11 -9.48 15.82
C ALA A 95 -9.96 -8.18 16.62
N GLU A 96 -9.88 -8.26 17.94
CA GLU A 96 -9.70 -7.10 18.83
C GLU A 96 -8.30 -6.47 18.66
N VAL A 97 -7.26 -7.27 18.48
CA VAL A 97 -5.91 -6.76 18.18
C VAL A 97 -5.89 -6.02 16.84
N ARG A 98 -6.55 -6.57 15.82
CA ARG A 98 -6.67 -5.94 14.50
C ARG A 98 -7.46 -4.63 14.57
N GLU A 99 -8.54 -4.64 15.34
CA GLU A 99 -9.36 -3.46 15.62
C GLU A 99 -8.55 -2.35 16.29
N LYS A 100 -7.82 -2.67 17.38
CA LYS A 100 -6.98 -1.72 18.09
C LYS A 100 -5.91 -1.10 17.19
N LYS A 101 -5.21 -1.92 16.40
CA LYS A 101 -4.22 -1.43 15.42
C LYS A 101 -4.85 -0.49 14.39
N ARG A 102 -6.07 -0.78 13.93
CA ARG A 102 -6.79 0.10 13.02
C ARG A 102 -7.12 1.44 13.68
N GLN A 103 -7.64 1.42 14.90
CA GLN A 103 -7.96 2.64 15.66
C GLN A 103 -6.73 3.49 15.93
N GLU A 104 -5.60 2.88 16.29
CA GLU A 104 -4.32 3.59 16.48
C GLU A 104 -3.85 4.25 15.18
N PHE A 105 -3.94 3.53 14.06
CA PHE A 105 -3.57 4.08 12.75
C PHE A 105 -4.48 5.24 12.34
N GLU A 106 -5.79 5.11 12.52
CA GLU A 106 -6.76 6.18 12.23
C GLU A 106 -6.50 7.42 13.08
N GLN A 107 -6.18 7.26 14.36
CA GLN A 107 -5.80 8.37 15.25
C GLN A 107 -4.53 9.07 14.76
N ARG A 108 -3.47 8.31 14.45
CA ARG A 108 -2.23 8.87 13.90
C ARG A 108 -2.47 9.58 12.58
N ARG A 109 -3.29 9.00 11.71
CA ARG A 109 -3.65 9.58 10.42
C ARG A 109 -4.40 10.89 10.60
N ARG A 110 -5.35 10.95 11.54
CA ARG A 110 -6.08 12.17 11.88
C ARG A 110 -5.14 13.29 12.36
N GLN A 111 -4.15 12.95 13.18
CA GLN A 111 -3.16 13.91 13.66
C GLN A 111 -2.20 14.35 12.55
N HIS A 112 -1.85 13.45 11.62
CA HIS A 112 -0.90 13.71 10.55
C HIS A 112 -1.45 14.66 9.47
N TYR A 113 -2.72 14.51 9.10
CA TYR A 113 -3.36 15.34 8.07
C TYR A 113 -4.02 16.58 8.70
N ASN A 114 -3.20 17.52 9.16
CA ASN A 114 -3.60 18.78 9.78
C ASN A 114 -3.41 20.00 8.84
N GLU A 115 -3.17 19.78 7.55
CA GLU A 115 -2.72 20.83 6.61
C GLU A 115 -3.74 21.95 6.43
N PHE A 116 -5.03 21.66 6.59
CA PHE A 116 -6.08 22.68 6.51
C PHE A 116 -5.92 23.76 7.60
N ASP A 117 -5.59 23.36 8.82
CA ASP A 117 -5.39 24.29 9.94
C ASP A 117 -4.14 25.15 9.71
N GLU A 118 -3.07 24.55 9.16
CA GLU A 118 -1.85 25.27 8.82
C GLU A 118 -2.09 26.29 7.69
N VAL A 119 -2.82 25.90 6.64
CA VAL A 119 -3.18 26.80 5.52
C VAL A 119 -4.09 27.93 6.00
N LYS A 120 -5.04 27.64 6.88
CA LYS A 120 -5.92 28.66 7.46
C LYS A 120 -5.12 29.70 8.24
N ARG A 121 -4.19 29.27 9.10
CA ARG A 121 -3.31 30.18 9.85
C ARG A 121 -2.40 31.02 8.93
N MET A 122 -1.85 30.42 7.87
CA MET A 122 -1.05 31.14 6.87
C MET A 122 -1.86 32.20 6.10
N ARG A 123 -3.15 31.95 5.90
CA ARG A 123 -4.04 32.92 5.24
C ARG A 123 -4.41 34.09 6.16
N GLU A 124 -4.68 33.80 7.43
CA GLU A 124 -5.01 34.84 8.44
C GLU A 124 -3.81 35.76 8.69
N THR A 125 -2.61 35.19 8.94
CA THR A 125 -1.37 35.97 9.09
C THR A 125 -1.08 36.86 7.89
N ARG A 126 -1.29 36.37 6.66
CA ARG A 126 -1.12 37.19 5.46
C ARG A 126 -2.13 38.34 5.36
N GLN A 127 -3.35 38.16 5.86
CA GLN A 127 -4.35 39.23 5.88
C GLN A 127 -4.02 40.29 6.94
N GLU A 128 -3.50 39.86 8.10
CA GLU A 128 -3.03 40.76 9.16
C GLU A 128 -1.84 41.61 8.69
N ASP A 129 -0.87 41.03 7.97
CA ASP A 129 0.29 41.75 7.41
C ASP A 129 -0.10 42.80 6.33
N ASP A 130 -1.26 42.66 5.68
CA ASP A 130 -1.76 43.58 4.65
C ASP A 130 -2.63 44.73 5.23
N GLU A 131 -3.00 44.69 6.53
CA GLU A 131 -3.90 45.65 7.21
C GLU A 131 -3.18 46.72 8.09
N ASP A 132 -1.84 46.68 8.19
CA ASP A 132 -0.97 47.71 8.83
C ASP A 132 -0.18 48.55 7.80
#